data_AF-A0AAU3Q8E1-F1
#
_entry.id   AF-A0AAU3Q8E1-F1
#
_cell.length_a   1.000
_cell.length_b   1.000
_cell.length_c   1.000
_cell.angle_alpha   90.00
_cell.angle_beta   90.00
_cell.angle_gamma   90.00
#
_symmetry.space_group_name_H-M   'P 1'
#
loop_
_entity.id
_entity.type
_entity.pdbx_description
1 polymer ?
#
loop_
_entity_poly.entity_id
_entity_poly.type
_entity_poly.pdbx_seq_one_letter_code
_entity_poly.pdbx_strand_id
1 'polypeptide(L)' 'MKFRITGTLDELHRARALLGETLHVREASEPYPNRGDSTLYRLYVDADLPTGTTTPAEAPDQGRDGW' A
#
# COMPACT_ATOMS: atom_id res chain seq x y z
N MET A 1 1.68 -12.41 2.72
CA MET A 1 0.76 -11.88 3.77
C MET A 1 -0.55 -11.51 3.10
N LYS A 2 -1.69 -11.78 3.74
CA LYS A 2 -3.02 -11.54 3.12
C LYS A 2 -3.79 -10.45 3.85
N PHE A 3 -4.27 -9.45 3.12
CA PHE A 3 -5.09 -8.37 3.67
C PHE A 3 -6.32 -8.09 2.81
N ARG A 4 -7.38 -7.62 3.49
CA ARG A 4 -8.66 -7.24 2.87
C ARG A 4 -8.90 -5.77 3.13
N ILE A 5 -9.14 -5.01 2.06
CA ILE A 5 -9.39 -3.57 2.12
C ILE A 5 -10.84 -3.34 1.69
N THR A 6 -11.54 -2.44 2.37
CA THR A 6 -12.91 -2.05 2.04
C THR A 6 -12.92 -0.55 1.82
N GLY A 7 -13.56 -0.11 0.74
CA GLY A 7 -13.60 1.30 0.35
C GLY A 7 -14.42 1.49 -0.92
N THR A 8 -14.50 2.72 -1.40
CA THR A 8 -15.02 3.02 -2.74
C THR A 8 -14.10 2.45 -3.82
N LEU A 9 -14.60 2.33 -5.05
CA LEU A 9 -13.81 1.81 -6.17
C LEU A 9 -12.51 2.62 -6.37
N ASP A 10 -12.60 3.95 -6.35
CA ASP A 10 -11.47 4.86 -6.50
C ASP A 10 -10.45 4.76 -5.35
N GLU A 11 -10.92 4.57 -4.12
CA GLU A 11 -10.02 4.34 -2.98
C GLU A 11 -9.28 3.02 -3.11
N LEU A 12 -9.95 1.97 -3.57
CA LEU A 12 -9.32 0.65 -3.73
C LEU A 12 -8.30 0.63 -4.87
N HIS A 13 -8.56 1.32 -5.98
CA HIS A 13 -7.56 1.48 -7.04
C HIS A 13 -6.34 2.25 -6.56
N ARG A 14 -6.53 3.36 -5.82
CA ARG A 14 -5.43 4.12 -5.23
C ARG A 14 -4.64 3.32 -4.21
N ALA A 15 -5.34 2.59 -3.32
CA ALA A 15 -4.70 1.72 -2.34
C ALA A 15 -3.87 0.62 -3.01
N ARG A 16 -4.39 -0.02 -4.06
CA ARG A 16 -3.65 -1.04 -4.83
C ARG A 16 -2.35 -0.48 -5.41
N ALA A 17 -2.38 0.73 -5.96
CA ALA A 17 -1.19 1.39 -6.49
C ALA A 17 -0.15 1.65 -5.38
N LEU A 18 -0.56 2.28 -4.28
CA LEU A 18 0.33 2.59 -3.14
C LEU A 18 0.92 1.34 -2.48
N LEU A 19 0.15 0.24 -2.42
CA LEU A 19 0.67 -1.02 -1.90
C LEU A 19 1.75 -1.62 -2.80
N GLY A 20 1.66 -1.42 -4.12
CA GLY A 20 2.70 -1.84 -5.06
C GLY A 20 4.01 -1.07 -4.91
N GLU A 21 3.98 0.14 -4.35
CA GLU A 21 5.17 0.95 -4.07
C GLU A 21 5.92 0.49 -2.81
N THR A 22 5.21 -0.16 -1.88
CA THR A 22 5.72 -0.47 -0.54
C THR A 22 5.91 -1.96 -0.29
N LEU A 23 5.11 -2.80 -0.94
CA LEU A 23 5.10 -4.26 -0.77
C LEU A 23 5.32 -4.97 -2.09
N HIS A 24 5.84 -6.19 -2.03
CA HIS A 24 5.85 -7.06 -3.20
C HIS A 24 4.48 -7.72 -3.35
N VAL A 25 3.57 -7.06 -4.07
CA VAL A 25 2.22 -7.58 -4.34
C VAL A 25 2.32 -8.78 -5.28
N ARG A 26 1.93 -9.96 -4.79
CA ARG A 26 1.90 -11.20 -5.56
C ARG A 26 0.62 -11.34 -6.38
N GLU A 27 -0.50 -11.03 -5.74
CA GLU A 27 -1.82 -11.13 -6.33
C GLU A 27 -2.75 -10.08 -5.70
N ALA A 28 -3.60 -9.50 -6.53
CA ALA A 28 -4.69 -8.65 -6.09
C ALA A 28 -5.92 -9.01 -6.89
N SER A 29 -7.05 -9.19 -6.21
CA SER A 29 -8.33 -9.36 -6.90
C SER A 29 -8.74 -8.08 -7.60
N GLU A 30 -9.72 -8.15 -8.50
CA GLU A 30 -10.48 -6.96 -8.84
C GLU A 30 -11.39 -6.54 -7.67
N PRO A 31 -11.69 -5.24 -7.52
CA PRO A 31 -12.67 -4.77 -6.55
C PRO A 31 -14.03 -5.43 -6.79
N TYR A 32 -14.54 -6.13 -5.79
CA TYR A 32 -15.85 -6.78 -5.90
C TYR A 32 -16.85 -6.14 -4.93
N PRO A 33 -18.14 -6.07 -5.30
CA PRO A 33 -19.16 -5.44 -4.47
C PRO A 33 -19.24 -6.06 -3.07
N ASN A 34 -19.46 -5.22 -2.06
CA ASN A 34 -19.87 -5.69 -0.75
C ASN A 34 -21.32 -6.20 -0.78
N ARG A 35 -21.74 -6.98 0.21
CA ARG A 35 -23.10 -7.57 0.25
C ARG A 35 -24.16 -6.50 0.54
N GLY A 36 -25.39 -6.76 0.08
CA GLY A 36 -26.54 -5.87 0.28
C GLY A 36 -26.42 -4.59 -0.56
N ASP A 37 -27.00 -3.50 -0.07
CA ASP A 37 -27.07 -2.21 -0.78
C ASP A 37 -25.85 -1.31 -0.54
N SER A 38 -24.73 -1.90 -0.13
CA SER A 38 -23.51 -1.15 0.18
C SER A 38 -22.86 -0.63 -1.11
N THR A 39 -22.54 0.67 -1.12
CA THR A 39 -21.75 1.31 -2.20
C THR A 39 -20.26 1.03 -2.10
N LEU A 40 -19.84 0.27 -1.08
CA LEU A 40 -18.44 -0.07 -0.86
C LEU A 40 -18.09 -1.39 -1.54
N TYR A 41 -16.83 -1.48 -1.95
CA TYR A 41 -16.22 -2.62 -2.58
C TYR A 41 -15.20 -3.22 -1.62
N ARG A 42 -14.73 -4.41 -1.96
CA ARG A 42 -13.66 -5.09 -1.25
C ARG A 42 -12.55 -5.48 -2.23
N LEU A 43 -11.32 -5.39 -1.75
CA LEU A 43 -10.12 -5.80 -2.45
C LEU A 43 -9.36 -6.80 -1.58
N TYR A 44 -9.02 -7.96 -2.14
CA TYR A 44 -8.11 -8.91 -1.50
C TYR A 44 -6.73 -8.77 -2.12
N VAL A 45 -5.70 -8.74 -1.26
CA VAL A 45 -4.30 -8.65 -1.69
C VAL A 45 -3.48 -9.70 -0.94
N ASP A 46 -2.63 -10.41 -1.69
CA ASP A 46 -1.54 -11.20 -1.15
C ASP A 46 -0.22 -10.52 -1.53
N ALA A 47 0.61 -10.21 -0.54
CA ALA A 47 1.89 -9.54 -0.74
C ALA A 47 2.93 -9.97 0.29
N ASP A 48 4.19 -9.88 -0.09
CA ASP A 48 5.31 -10.13 0.80
C ASP A 48 5.99 -8.82 1.20
N LEU A 49 6.71 -8.85 2.33
CA LEU A 49 7.61 -7.76 2.68
C LEU A 49 8.77 -7.72 1.67
N PRO A 50 9.19 -6.53 1.22
CA PRO A 50 10.39 -6.41 0.41
C PRO A 50 11.59 -6.93 1.22
N THR A 51 12.36 -7.83 0.63
CA THR A 51 13.54 -8.46 1.26
C THR A 51 14.77 -7.55 1.32
N GLY A 52 14.74 -6.42 0.62
CA GLY A 52 15.72 -5.36 0.72
C GLY A 52 15.15 -4.17 1.49
N THR A 53 15.49 -4.05 2.77
CA THR A 53 15.31 -2.79 3.48
C THR A 53 16.37 -1.83 2.96
N THR A 54 16.10 -1.11 1.88
CA THR A 54 16.87 0.10 1.59
C THR A 54 16.48 1.10 2.67
N THR A 55 17.25 1.14 3.76
CA THR A 55 17.23 2.27 4.67
C THR A 55 17.41 3.52 3.82
N PRO A 56 16.46 4.48 3.83
CA PRO A 56 16.68 5.77 3.20
C PRO A 56 17.98 6.30 3.78
N ALA A 57 18.97 6.56 2.93
CA ALA A 57 20.25 7.09 3.38
C ALA A 57 19.97 8.30 4.28
N GLU A 58 20.44 8.22 5.51
CA GLU A 58 20.37 9.29 6.49
C GLU A 58 20.92 10.55 5.81
N ALA A 59 20.07 11.57 5.67
CA ALA A 59 20.49 12.84 5.08
C ALA A 59 21.71 13.31 5.89
N PRO A 60 22.84 13.66 5.24
CA PRO A 60 24.02 14.08 5.96
C PRO A 60 23.63 15.24 6.87
N ASP A 61 23.90 15.07 8.17
CA ASP A 61 23.82 16.10 9.19
C ASP A 61 24.66 17.27 8.69
N GLN A 62 23.99 18.29 8.13
CA GLN A 62 24.63 19.54 7.80
C GLN A 62 24.87 20.25 9.12
N GLY A 63 25.99 19.87 9.74
CA GLY A 63 26.52 20.50 10.94
C GLY A 63 26.35 22.00 10.82
N ARG A 64 25.56 22.57 11.75
CA ARG A 64 25.47 24.01 11.91
C ARG A 64 26.77 24.48 12.55
N ASP A 65 27.80 24.60 11.74
CA ASP A 65 28.98 25.37 12.08
C ASP A 65 28.68 26.85 11.83
N GLY A 66 28.72 27.62 12.92
CA GLY A 66 28.83 29.08 12.91
C GLY A 66 27.51 29.83 13.10
N TRP A 67 27.35 30.49 14.25
CA TRP A 67 27.68 31.91 14.46
C TRP A 67 28.11 32.13 15.92
#